data_AF-K5DC23-F1
#
_entry.id   AF-K5DC23-F1
#
_cell.length_a   1.000
_cell.length_b   1.000
_cell.length_c   1.000
_cell.angle_alpha   90.00
_cell.angle_beta   90.00
_cell.angle_gamma   90.00
#
_symmetry.space_group_name_H-M   'P 1'
#
loop_
_entity.id
_entity.type
_entity.pdbx_description
1 polymer ?
#
loop_
_entity_poly.entity_id
_entity_poly.type
_entity_poly.pdbx_seq_one_letter_code
_entity_poly.pdbx_strand_id
1 'polypeptide(L)'
;MSEFSSRPDSSLPESSGQTLDLPSASQVGEMPSAGDSPSEIARSLRSRDLLPADHGVGCSITAVVAATPNGVIGDDQDMPWRLSSDLKRFKKATMGGALIMGRKTFESIGRVLPGRQTIVLTRQGHWQFPGTQTASGKSEAIALAADRRIFVVGGGQIYQQWFPLCTELWWTRVWANVSGDTRVDLPLDEFELVSQTSFPVTAKDDYPTDWLRMRRRVPSSRLPS
;
A
#
# COMPACT_ATOMS: atom_id res chain seq x y z
N MET A 1 -11.71 55.47 35.20
CA MET A 1 -12.66 54.55 34.53
C MET A 1 -12.10 53.16 34.79
N SER A 2 -12.34 52.50 35.93
CA SER A 2 -13.65 52.19 36.56
C SER A 2 -14.53 51.55 35.48
N GLU A 3 -14.92 50.28 35.50
CA GLU A 3 -15.39 49.43 36.60
C GLU A 3 -15.51 47.96 36.13
N PHE A 4 -15.47 47.01 37.10
CA PHE A 4 -16.41 45.90 37.35
C PHE A 4 -17.22 45.31 36.15
N SER A 5 -17.45 44.01 36.00
CA SER A 5 -17.88 43.05 37.02
C SER A 5 -18.09 41.65 36.43
N SER A 6 -18.00 40.66 37.33
CA SER A 6 -18.85 39.47 37.44
C SER A 6 -18.51 38.18 36.69
N ARG A 7 -18.52 37.17 37.55
CA ARG A 7 -18.20 35.75 37.46
C ARG A 7 -19.42 34.91 36.99
N PRO A 8 -19.27 33.57 36.89
CA PRO A 8 -20.10 32.67 36.07
C PRO A 8 -21.27 32.08 36.85
N ASP A 9 -22.20 31.39 36.18
CA ASP A 9 -22.91 30.26 36.80
C ASP A 9 -23.63 29.32 35.80
N SER A 10 -23.64 28.04 36.20
CA SER A 10 -24.67 26.98 36.07
C SER A 10 -25.37 26.74 34.72
N SER A 11 -25.59 25.51 34.24
CA SER A 11 -26.19 24.38 34.97
C SER A 11 -26.09 23.11 34.11
N LEU A 12 -25.68 22.00 34.71
CA LEU A 12 -26.12 20.65 34.31
C LEU A 12 -27.55 20.44 34.81
N PRO A 13 -28.31 19.53 34.18
CA PRO A 13 -28.94 18.53 35.02
C PRO A 13 -28.73 17.10 34.51
N GLU A 14 -28.69 16.22 35.52
CA GLU A 14 -28.73 14.77 35.46
C GLU A 14 -29.98 14.24 34.74
N SER A 15 -29.85 13.05 34.15
CA SER A 15 -30.97 12.14 33.92
C SER A 15 -30.46 10.70 34.00
N SER A 16 -30.53 10.19 35.23
CA SER A 16 -31.14 8.93 35.65
C SER A 16 -31.02 7.70 34.74
N GLY A 17 -30.54 6.63 35.37
CA GLY A 17 -30.33 5.33 34.77
C GLY A 17 -31.61 4.56 34.45
N GLN A 18 -31.39 3.49 33.70
CA GLN A 18 -32.19 2.28 33.78
C GLN A 18 -31.29 1.08 33.49
N THR A 19 -30.90 0.42 34.58
CA THR A 19 -30.54 -0.99 34.62
C THR A 19 -31.81 -1.78 34.35
N LEU A 20 -31.83 -2.61 33.32
CA LEU A 20 -32.85 -3.64 33.17
C LEU A 20 -32.19 -4.99 32.83
N ASP A 21 -32.24 -5.82 33.86
CA ASP A 21 -32.35 -7.28 33.92
C ASP A 21 -31.86 -8.16 32.76
N LEU A 22 -30.86 -8.95 33.13
CA LEU A 22 -30.61 -10.30 32.62
C LEU A 22 -31.71 -11.25 33.11
N PRO A 23 -32.38 -12.02 32.23
CA PRO A 23 -32.95 -13.28 32.64
C PRO A 23 -31.92 -14.41 32.53
N SER A 24 -31.66 -15.04 33.67
CA SER A 24 -31.10 -16.38 33.79
C SER A 24 -32.24 -17.39 33.67
N ALA A 25 -32.08 -18.42 32.83
CA ALA A 25 -32.42 -19.81 33.11
C ALA A 25 -32.42 -20.64 31.81
N SER A 26 -31.45 -21.54 31.73
CA SER A 26 -31.66 -22.97 31.52
C SER A 26 -32.86 -23.39 30.64
N GLN A 27 -32.58 -23.72 29.38
CA GLN A 27 -33.24 -24.85 28.74
C GLN A 27 -32.26 -25.58 27.84
N VAL A 28 -32.03 -26.83 28.21
CA VAL A 28 -31.24 -27.84 27.52
C VAL A 28 -32.00 -28.21 26.24
N GLY A 29 -31.36 -28.04 25.10
CA GLY A 29 -31.80 -28.50 23.79
C GLY A 29 -30.66 -29.22 23.09
N GLU A 30 -30.97 -30.39 22.54
CA GLU A 30 -30.08 -31.47 22.12
C GLU A 30 -28.95 -31.08 21.14
N MET A 31 -27.83 -31.80 21.28
CA MET A 31 -26.76 -31.86 20.28
C MET A 31 -27.19 -32.68 19.06
N PRO A 32 -27.01 -32.19 17.83
CA PRO A 32 -26.78 -33.05 16.68
C PRO A 32 -25.28 -33.38 16.55
N SER A 33 -25.01 -34.66 16.35
CA SER A 33 -23.69 -35.25 16.17
C SER A 33 -23.01 -34.84 14.88
N ALA A 34 -21.69 -34.69 14.98
CA ALA A 34 -20.62 -34.84 13.99
C ALA A 34 -21.00 -35.03 12.50
N GLY A 35 -20.52 -34.11 11.67
CA GLY A 35 -20.48 -34.28 10.23
C GLY A 35 -20.18 -32.98 9.51
N ASP A 36 -18.97 -32.45 9.69
CA ASP A 36 -18.13 -31.95 8.60
C ASP A 36 -16.83 -31.37 9.17
N SER A 37 -15.72 -31.95 8.72
CA SER A 37 -14.38 -31.56 9.15
C SER A 37 -14.01 -30.19 8.55
N PRO A 38 -13.26 -29.32 9.26
CA PRO A 38 -12.78 -28.03 8.72
C PRO A 38 -11.92 -28.14 7.44
N SER A 39 -11.62 -29.35 6.99
CA SER A 39 -10.82 -29.67 5.80
C SER A 39 -11.63 -29.80 4.50
N GLU A 40 -12.96 -29.80 4.53
CA GLU A 40 -13.79 -29.91 3.31
C GLU A 40 -14.25 -28.56 2.75
N ILE A 41 -14.48 -27.55 3.60
CA ILE A 41 -14.75 -26.18 3.15
C ILE A 41 -13.52 -25.58 2.44
N ALA A 42 -12.31 -26.04 2.80
CA ALA A 42 -11.05 -25.65 2.14
C ALA A 42 -10.83 -26.28 0.75
N ARG A 43 -11.66 -27.25 0.32
CA ARG A 43 -11.54 -27.90 -1.00
C ARG A 43 -12.49 -27.37 -2.07
N SER A 44 -13.52 -26.60 -1.71
CA SER A 44 -14.52 -26.12 -2.69
C SER A 44 -14.15 -24.82 -3.43
N LEU A 45 -13.10 -24.09 -3.00
CA LEU A 45 -12.64 -22.86 -3.66
C LEU A 45 -11.40 -23.05 -4.55
N ARG A 46 -11.23 -24.22 -5.17
CA ARG A 46 -10.24 -24.43 -6.24
C ARG A 46 -10.93 -24.71 -7.56
N SER A 47 -11.46 -23.69 -8.22
CA SER A 47 -11.62 -23.71 -9.68
C SER A 47 -11.89 -22.31 -10.23
N ARG A 48 -11.01 -21.93 -11.18
CA ARG A 48 -11.06 -20.78 -12.11
C ARG A 48 -10.47 -19.46 -11.60
N ASP A 49 -9.16 -19.45 -11.45
CA ASP A 49 -8.27 -18.80 -12.45
C ASP A 49 -6.86 -19.34 -12.27
N LEU A 50 -6.40 -20.11 -13.25
CA LEU A 50 -5.09 -20.77 -13.27
C LEU A 50 -4.00 -19.73 -13.54
N LEU A 51 -3.38 -19.22 -12.50
CA LEU A 51 -2.00 -18.72 -12.57
C LEU A 51 -1.06 -19.93 -12.55
N PRO A 52 -0.03 -19.99 -13.42
CA PRO A 52 0.92 -21.09 -13.41
C PRO A 52 1.65 -21.11 -12.06
N ALA A 53 1.58 -22.27 -11.41
CA ALA A 53 2.34 -22.58 -10.22
C ALA A 53 3.80 -22.87 -10.60
N ASP A 54 4.70 -21.93 -10.33
CA ASP A 54 6.02 -22.21 -9.78
C ASP A 54 6.66 -20.88 -9.33
N HIS A 55 6.51 -20.58 -8.04
CA HIS A 55 7.55 -20.12 -7.10
C HIS A 55 6.87 -20.13 -5.73
N GLY A 56 7.46 -20.86 -4.77
CA GLY A 56 6.84 -21.21 -3.50
C GLY A 56 6.19 -20.03 -2.77
N VAL A 57 5.16 -20.35 -1.98
CA VAL A 57 4.42 -19.46 -1.05
C VAL A 57 5.30 -18.29 -0.58
N GLY A 58 5.24 -17.18 -1.30
CA GLY A 58 6.19 -16.08 -1.19
C GLY A 58 5.46 -14.78 -1.41
N CYS A 59 5.61 -13.85 -0.47
CA CYS A 59 4.88 -12.60 -0.44
C CYS A 59 5.01 -11.85 -1.79
N SER A 60 3.88 -11.54 -2.44
CA SER A 60 3.87 -10.80 -3.71
C SER A 60 4.36 -9.37 -3.49
N ILE A 61 5.47 -9.00 -4.14
CA ILE A 61 6.07 -7.67 -4.05
C ILE A 61 5.71 -6.87 -5.30
N THR A 62 5.06 -5.74 -5.11
CA THR A 62 4.62 -4.85 -6.20
C THR A 62 5.37 -3.53 -6.13
N ALA A 63 6.06 -3.14 -7.21
CA ALA A 63 6.53 -1.76 -7.34
C ALA A 63 5.36 -0.87 -7.81
N VAL A 64 5.10 0.23 -7.11
CA VAL A 64 4.07 1.20 -7.48
C VAL A 64 4.72 2.55 -7.71
N VAL A 65 4.75 3.01 -8.96
CA VAL A 65 5.54 4.16 -9.39
C VAL A 65 4.73 5.10 -10.28
N ALA A 66 4.82 6.41 -10.03
CA ALA A 66 4.40 7.43 -10.99
C ALA A 66 5.64 8.03 -11.65
N ALA A 67 5.77 7.83 -12.96
CA ALA A 67 6.94 8.28 -13.72
C ALA A 67 6.55 8.76 -15.11
N THR A 68 7.29 9.72 -15.65
CA THR A 68 7.20 10.07 -17.07
C THR A 68 7.76 8.94 -17.95
N PRO A 69 7.49 8.92 -19.27
CA PRO A 69 8.10 7.96 -20.18
C PRO A 69 9.63 7.95 -20.14
N ASN A 70 10.25 9.08 -19.77
CA ASN A 70 11.70 9.25 -19.66
C ASN A 70 12.22 9.01 -18.23
N GLY A 71 11.40 8.39 -17.37
CA GLY A 71 11.79 7.93 -16.04
C GLY A 71 11.83 9.00 -14.96
N VAL A 72 11.40 10.24 -15.21
CA VAL A 72 11.35 11.29 -14.16
C VAL A 72 10.30 10.91 -13.14
N ILE A 73 10.66 10.95 -11.85
CA ILE A 73 9.76 10.65 -10.72
C ILE A 73 9.74 11.75 -9.65
N GLY A 74 10.69 12.67 -9.68
CA GLY A 74 10.78 13.75 -8.71
C GLY A 74 11.74 14.84 -9.17
N ASP A 75 11.57 16.01 -8.55
CA ASP A 75 12.41 17.19 -8.68
C ASP A 75 12.47 17.88 -7.32
N ASP A 76 13.68 18.18 -6.82
CA ASP A 76 13.92 18.80 -5.50
C ASP A 76 13.15 18.13 -4.34
N GLN A 77 13.19 16.80 -4.30
CA GLN A 77 12.49 15.95 -3.33
C GLN A 77 10.95 15.93 -3.40
N ASP A 78 10.33 16.64 -4.34
CA ASP A 78 8.88 16.61 -4.56
C ASP A 78 8.52 16.03 -5.93
N MET A 79 7.22 15.77 -6.14
CA MET A 79 6.73 15.45 -7.48
C MET A 79 6.54 16.75 -8.26
N PRO A 80 7.08 16.89 -9.49
CA PRO A 80 6.95 18.11 -10.30
C PRO A 80 5.56 18.24 -10.96
N TRP A 81 4.55 17.59 -10.38
CA TRP A 81 3.16 17.59 -10.84
C TRP A 81 2.20 17.37 -9.67
N ARG A 82 0.98 17.87 -9.84
CA ARG A 82 -0.17 17.54 -9.03
C ARG A 82 -1.04 16.52 -9.76
N LEU A 83 -1.17 15.32 -9.22
CA LEU A 83 -2.02 14.24 -9.76
C LEU A 83 -2.94 13.69 -8.66
N SER A 84 -3.94 14.47 -8.26
CA SER A 84 -4.87 14.12 -7.19
C SER A 84 -5.64 12.82 -7.47
N SER A 85 -6.00 12.56 -8.72
CA SER A 85 -6.67 11.32 -9.13
C SER A 85 -5.75 10.12 -9.00
N ASP A 86 -4.45 10.30 -9.26
CA ASP A 86 -3.45 9.25 -9.08
C ASP A 86 -3.25 8.90 -7.60
N LEU A 87 -3.12 9.90 -6.73
CA LEU A 87 -2.99 9.68 -5.29
C LEU A 87 -4.19 8.90 -4.70
N LYS A 88 -5.40 9.12 -5.24
CA LYS A 88 -6.59 8.33 -4.87
C LYS A 88 -6.47 6.87 -5.32
N ARG A 89 -6.00 6.63 -6.55
CA ARG A 89 -5.73 5.27 -7.06
C ARG A 89 -4.67 4.59 -6.22
N PHE A 90 -3.55 5.26 -5.96
CA PHE A 90 -2.47 4.79 -5.09
C PHE A 90 -2.99 4.39 -3.70
N LYS A 91 -3.80 5.25 -3.06
CA LYS A 91 -4.42 4.95 -1.76
C LYS A 91 -5.30 3.70 -1.83
N LYS A 92 -6.16 3.58 -2.85
CA LYS A 92 -7.05 2.43 -3.01
C LYS A 92 -6.26 1.14 -3.25
N ALA A 93 -5.26 1.20 -4.11
CA ALA A 93 -4.49 0.04 -4.55
C ALA A 93 -3.62 -0.54 -3.44
N THR A 94 -3.06 0.33 -2.59
CA THR A 94 -2.13 -0.06 -1.51
C THR A 94 -2.79 -0.32 -0.17
N MET A 95 -4.10 -0.11 -0.03
CA MET A 95 -4.81 -0.23 1.25
C MET A 95 -4.60 -1.59 1.94
N GLY A 96 -4.37 -1.56 3.25
CA GLY A 96 -4.12 -2.75 4.07
C GLY A 96 -2.73 -3.40 3.90
N GLY A 97 -1.93 -2.95 2.94
CA GLY A 97 -0.58 -3.45 2.69
C GLY A 97 0.52 -2.77 3.50
N ALA A 98 1.74 -3.22 3.26
CA ALA A 98 2.96 -2.61 3.75
C ALA A 98 3.61 -1.76 2.65
N LEU A 99 3.82 -0.48 2.93
CA LEU A 99 4.55 0.44 2.07
C LEU A 99 6.02 0.41 2.45
N ILE A 100 6.87 0.10 1.49
CA ILE A 100 8.33 0.16 1.63
C ILE A 100 8.82 1.36 0.86
N MET A 101 9.49 2.27 1.57
CA MET A 101 10.05 3.47 0.96
C MET A 101 11.37 3.88 1.62
N GLY A 102 12.15 4.69 0.91
CA GLY A 102 13.36 5.30 1.45
C GLY A 102 13.04 6.47 2.37
N ARG A 103 13.96 6.77 3.28
CA ARG A 103 13.83 7.88 4.24
C ARG A 103 13.50 9.23 3.60
N LYS A 104 14.19 9.62 2.51
CA LYS A 104 13.92 10.89 1.80
C LYS A 104 12.50 10.95 1.22
N THR A 105 12.01 9.85 0.66
CA THR A 105 10.64 9.76 0.14
C THR A 105 9.61 9.88 1.26
N PHE A 106 9.87 9.26 2.41
CA PHE A 106 9.01 9.44 3.58
C PHE A 106 9.00 10.89 4.08
N GLU A 107 10.17 11.54 4.13
CA GLU A 107 10.29 12.95 4.55
C GLU A 107 9.55 13.92 3.63
N SER A 108 9.60 13.72 2.31
CA SER A 108 8.77 14.48 1.35
C SER A 108 7.28 14.28 1.58
N ILE A 109 6.83 13.03 1.84
CA ILE A 109 5.43 12.76 2.18
C ILE A 109 5.04 13.42 3.52
N GLY A 110 5.98 13.47 4.47
CA GLY A 110 5.89 14.18 5.75
C GLY A 110 4.94 13.54 6.78
N ARG A 111 4.31 12.39 6.47
CA ARG A 111 3.35 11.74 7.36
C ARG A 111 3.18 10.25 7.07
N VAL A 112 2.73 9.52 8.09
CA VAL A 112 2.22 8.15 7.92
C VAL A 112 0.93 8.18 7.10
N LEU A 113 0.77 7.20 6.22
CA LEU A 113 -0.38 7.08 5.35
C LEU A 113 -1.41 6.12 5.99
N PRO A 114 -2.55 6.62 6.52
CA PRO A 114 -3.45 5.80 7.31
C PRO A 114 -3.98 4.56 6.56
N GLY A 115 -4.24 3.50 7.32
CA GLY A 115 -4.72 2.21 6.81
C GLY A 115 -3.66 1.35 6.13
N ARG A 116 -2.39 1.74 6.21
CA ARG A 116 -1.23 1.04 5.64
C ARG A 116 -0.09 1.03 6.65
N GLN A 117 0.64 -0.07 6.68
CA GLN A 117 1.89 -0.13 7.43
C GLN A 117 2.96 0.64 6.66
N THR A 118 3.71 1.50 7.33
CA THR A 118 4.82 2.24 6.72
C THR A 118 6.15 1.69 7.22
N ILE A 119 6.96 1.17 6.30
CA ILE A 119 8.30 0.65 6.55
C ILE A 119 9.30 1.57 5.82
N VAL A 120 10.19 2.19 6.58
CA VAL A 120 11.18 3.14 6.06
C VAL A 120 12.56 2.51 6.05
N LEU A 121 13.16 2.44 4.87
CA LEU A 121 14.52 1.98 4.67
C LEU A 121 15.52 3.11 4.94
N THR A 122 16.43 2.88 5.89
CA THR A 122 17.50 3.80 6.25
C THR A 122 18.70 3.07 6.81
N ARG A 123 19.90 3.63 6.60
CA ARG A 123 21.14 3.15 7.22
C ARG A 123 21.38 3.78 8.59
N GLN A 124 20.60 4.80 8.96
CA GLN A 124 20.70 5.47 10.26
C GLN A 124 19.89 4.67 11.28
N GLY A 125 20.54 3.75 12.00
CA GLY A 125 19.85 2.84 12.93
C GLY A 125 19.06 3.50 14.06
N HIS A 126 19.32 4.78 14.36
CA HIS A 126 18.59 5.56 15.36
C HIS A 126 17.42 6.38 14.78
N TRP A 127 17.22 6.38 13.45
CA TRP A 127 16.11 7.11 12.85
C TRP A 127 14.79 6.42 13.20
N GLN A 128 13.87 7.19 13.77
CA GLN A 128 12.53 6.74 14.13
C GLN A 128 11.52 7.84 13.84
N PHE A 129 10.34 7.44 13.40
CA PHE A 129 9.20 8.32 13.26
C PHE A 129 7.94 7.63 13.81
N PRO A 130 7.12 8.29 14.66
CA PRO A 130 5.93 7.67 15.23
C PRO A 130 4.99 7.08 14.17
N GLY A 131 4.60 5.81 14.35
CA GLY A 131 3.72 5.09 13.42
C GLY A 131 4.42 4.53 12.18
N THR A 132 5.76 4.57 12.13
CA THR A 132 6.58 3.86 11.13
C THR A 132 7.39 2.74 11.77
N GLN A 133 7.85 1.81 10.96
CA GLN A 133 8.90 0.86 11.34
C GLN A 133 10.14 1.11 10.48
N THR A 134 11.31 1.00 11.08
CA THR A 134 12.59 1.22 10.40
C THR A 134 13.19 -0.12 10.01
N ALA A 135 13.73 -0.22 8.79
CA ALA A 135 14.50 -1.38 8.34
C ALA A 135 15.83 -0.94 7.72
N SER A 136 16.88 -1.72 7.98
CA SER A 136 18.23 -1.52 7.48
C SER A 136 18.47 -2.16 6.10
N GLY A 137 17.55 -3.04 5.66
CA GLY A 137 17.67 -3.76 4.39
C GLY A 137 16.41 -4.51 3.98
N LYS A 138 16.49 -5.19 2.83
CA LYS A 138 15.34 -5.86 2.19
C LYS A 138 14.77 -6.98 3.05
N SER A 139 15.61 -7.86 3.57
CA SER A 139 15.17 -9.02 4.37
C SER A 139 14.41 -8.58 5.62
N GLU A 140 14.91 -7.56 6.32
CA GLU A 140 14.24 -6.99 7.49
C GLU A 140 12.90 -6.34 7.10
N ALA A 141 12.87 -5.55 6.02
CA ALA A 141 11.62 -4.94 5.56
C ALA A 141 10.56 -5.96 5.14
N ILE A 142 10.97 -7.07 4.51
CA ILE A 142 10.06 -8.20 4.17
C ILE A 142 9.55 -8.87 5.45
N ALA A 143 10.42 -9.12 6.43
CA ALA A 143 10.02 -9.71 7.71
C ALA A 143 9.03 -8.82 8.47
N LEU A 144 9.27 -7.50 8.50
CA LEU A 144 8.37 -6.53 9.13
C LEU A 144 7.00 -6.45 8.45
N ALA A 145 6.94 -6.65 7.12
CA ALA A 145 5.68 -6.68 6.39
C ALA A 145 4.81 -7.91 6.74
N ALA A 146 5.41 -8.96 7.32
CA ALA A 146 4.76 -10.21 7.67
C ALA A 146 3.92 -10.75 6.49
N ASP A 147 2.63 -11.03 6.73
CA ASP A 147 1.70 -11.62 5.77
C ASP A 147 1.03 -10.57 4.85
N ARG A 148 1.38 -9.29 5.00
CA ARG A 148 0.78 -8.21 4.19
C ARG A 148 1.38 -8.18 2.79
N ARG A 149 0.57 -7.78 1.81
CA ARG A 149 1.07 -7.41 0.47
C ARG A 149 2.08 -6.28 0.57
N ILE A 150 3.21 -6.44 -0.11
CA ILE A 150 4.30 -5.48 -0.10
C ILE A 150 4.19 -4.56 -1.31
N PHE A 151 4.24 -3.26 -1.05
CA PHE A 151 4.27 -2.21 -2.06
C PHE A 151 5.56 -1.41 -1.92
N VAL A 152 6.44 -1.51 -2.90
CA VAL A 152 7.64 -0.67 -3.00
C VAL A 152 7.25 0.63 -3.69
N VAL A 153 7.41 1.75 -2.98
CA VAL A 153 6.89 3.06 -3.44
C VAL A 153 7.99 4.12 -3.58
N GLY A 154 9.25 3.67 -3.66
CA GLY A 154 10.40 4.49 -4.02
C GLY A 154 11.23 5.00 -2.85
N GLY A 155 12.15 5.95 -3.03
CA GLY A 155 12.50 6.64 -4.29
C GLY A 155 13.41 5.83 -5.22
N GLY A 156 14.06 6.52 -6.18
CA GLY A 156 14.82 5.90 -7.27
C GLY A 156 15.78 4.79 -6.84
N GLN A 157 16.59 5.01 -5.80
CA GLN A 157 17.52 4.00 -5.26
C GLN A 157 16.80 2.77 -4.69
N ILE A 158 15.64 2.96 -4.06
CA ILE A 158 14.85 1.86 -3.52
C ILE A 158 14.25 1.06 -4.67
N TYR A 159 13.69 1.72 -5.69
CA TYR A 159 13.20 1.00 -6.87
C TYR A 159 14.27 0.13 -7.51
N GLN A 160 15.45 0.68 -7.81
CA GLN A 160 16.56 -0.06 -8.41
C GLN A 160 16.96 -1.30 -7.59
N GLN A 161 17.01 -1.16 -6.26
CA GLN A 161 17.36 -2.28 -5.38
C GLN A 161 16.27 -3.35 -5.31
N TRP A 162 15.01 -2.99 -5.50
CA TRP A 162 13.87 -3.89 -5.28
C TRP A 162 13.30 -4.51 -6.55
N PHE A 163 13.50 -3.90 -7.72
CA PHE A 163 12.98 -4.45 -8.98
C PHE A 163 13.25 -5.95 -9.18
N PRO A 164 14.46 -6.48 -8.91
CA PRO A 164 14.72 -7.92 -9.07
C PRO A 164 13.82 -8.85 -8.23
N LEU A 165 13.20 -8.32 -7.16
CA LEU A 165 12.30 -9.06 -6.28
C LEU A 165 10.81 -8.83 -6.59
N CYS A 166 10.48 -7.80 -7.39
CA CYS A 166 9.10 -7.46 -7.68
C CYS A 166 8.46 -8.45 -8.66
N THR A 167 7.30 -8.99 -8.31
CA THR A 167 6.48 -9.84 -9.19
C THR A 167 5.50 -9.03 -10.04
N GLU A 168 5.13 -7.84 -9.58
CA GLU A 168 4.28 -6.89 -10.31
C GLU A 168 4.91 -5.49 -10.36
N LEU A 169 4.61 -4.77 -11.43
CA LEU A 169 4.93 -3.35 -11.62
C LEU A 169 3.64 -2.61 -11.96
N TRP A 170 3.24 -1.68 -11.10
CA TRP A 170 2.13 -0.77 -11.33
C TRP A 170 2.68 0.61 -11.63
N TRP A 171 2.52 1.05 -12.87
CA TRP A 171 3.10 2.27 -13.37
C TRP A 171 2.01 3.27 -13.75
N THR A 172 1.98 4.40 -13.06
CA THR A 172 1.32 5.61 -13.58
C THR A 172 2.27 6.27 -14.57
N ARG A 173 2.04 6.07 -15.86
CA ARG A 173 2.74 6.79 -16.93
C ARG A 173 2.19 8.21 -17.01
N VAL A 174 3.00 9.18 -16.58
CA VAL A 174 2.63 10.60 -16.57
C VAL A 174 3.06 11.23 -17.90
N TRP A 175 2.11 11.69 -18.70
CA TRP A 175 2.38 12.32 -19.99
C TRP A 175 2.77 13.80 -19.81
N ALA A 176 3.89 14.02 -19.13
CA ALA A 176 4.47 15.32 -18.86
C ALA A 176 5.86 15.43 -19.51
N ASN A 177 6.17 16.62 -20.03
CA ASN A 177 7.52 16.98 -20.45
C ASN A 177 8.11 17.94 -19.42
N VAL A 178 8.67 17.38 -18.35
CA VAL A 178 9.23 18.13 -17.21
C VAL A 178 10.67 17.72 -16.94
N SER A 179 11.46 18.66 -16.43
CA SER A 179 12.76 18.36 -15.85
C SER A 179 12.59 17.71 -14.48
N GLY A 180 13.61 16.97 -14.03
CA GLY A 180 13.64 16.41 -12.69
C GLY A 180 15.00 15.79 -12.39
N ASP A 181 15.46 16.00 -11.16
CA ASP A 181 16.73 15.48 -10.64
C ASP A 181 16.68 13.98 -10.28
N THR A 182 15.48 13.44 -10.10
CA THR A 182 15.27 12.08 -9.62
C THR A 182 14.60 11.26 -10.71
N ARG A 183 15.32 10.21 -11.15
CA ARG A 183 14.89 9.30 -12.21
C ARG A 183 14.91 7.84 -11.78
N VAL A 184 14.13 7.03 -12.49
CA VAL A 184 14.14 5.58 -12.39
C VAL A 184 14.09 4.96 -13.79
N ASP A 185 14.96 3.99 -14.02
CA ASP A 185 14.90 3.15 -15.22
C ASP A 185 13.98 1.97 -14.92
N LEU A 186 12.79 1.97 -15.52
CA LEU A 186 11.84 0.88 -15.36
C LEU A 186 12.29 -0.30 -16.23
N PRO A 187 12.45 -1.53 -15.68
CA PRO A 187 12.87 -2.71 -16.44
C PRO A 187 11.70 -3.28 -17.25
N LEU A 188 11.11 -2.49 -18.15
CA LEU A 188 9.86 -2.82 -18.85
C LEU A 188 9.97 -4.10 -19.71
N ASP A 189 11.17 -4.47 -20.12
CA ASP A 189 11.49 -5.69 -20.85
C ASP A 189 11.41 -6.96 -19.99
N GLU A 190 11.51 -6.84 -18.68
CA GLU A 190 11.32 -7.97 -17.74
C GLU A 190 9.84 -8.22 -17.42
N PHE A 191 8.94 -7.31 -17.83
CA PHE A 191 7.52 -7.36 -17.49
C PHE A 191 6.64 -7.46 -18.75
N GLU A 192 5.48 -8.08 -18.60
CA GLU A 192 4.41 -8.11 -19.59
C GLU A 192 3.23 -7.24 -19.13
N LEU A 193 2.60 -6.53 -20.07
CA LEU A 193 1.43 -5.71 -19.79
C LEU A 193 0.21 -6.60 -19.54
N VAL A 194 -0.41 -6.47 -18.37
CA VAL A 194 -1.65 -7.17 -18.02
C VAL A 194 -2.87 -6.30 -18.31
N SER A 195 -2.81 -5.02 -17.97
CA SER A 195 -3.90 -4.08 -18.24
C SER A 195 -3.38 -2.65 -18.33
N GLN A 196 -4.02 -1.84 -19.16
CA GLN A 196 -3.79 -0.40 -19.23
C GLN A 196 -5.12 0.34 -19.17
N THR A 197 -5.15 1.46 -18.46
CA THR A 197 -6.30 2.37 -18.44
C THR A 197 -5.83 3.81 -18.56
N SER A 198 -6.37 4.54 -19.52
CA SER A 198 -6.03 5.95 -19.75
C SER A 198 -6.97 6.87 -18.99
N PHE A 199 -6.40 7.93 -18.42
CA PHE A 199 -7.13 8.97 -17.70
C PHE A 199 -6.78 10.34 -18.30
N PRO A 200 -7.78 11.09 -18.81
CA PRO A 200 -7.54 12.45 -19.26
C PRO A 200 -7.22 13.38 -18.08
N VAL A 201 -6.72 14.57 -18.40
CA VAL A 201 -6.55 15.66 -17.44
C VAL A 201 -7.90 15.95 -16.77
N THR A 202 -7.89 16.18 -15.45
CA THR A 202 -9.06 16.64 -14.70
C THR A 202 -8.76 17.99 -14.07
N ALA A 203 -9.76 18.66 -13.50
CA ALA A 203 -9.57 19.92 -12.78
C ALA A 203 -8.61 19.84 -11.56
N LYS A 204 -8.17 18.64 -11.16
CA LYS A 204 -7.27 18.41 -10.02
C LYS A 204 -5.97 17.71 -10.40
N ASP A 205 -5.71 17.56 -11.69
CA ASP A 205 -4.55 16.87 -12.25
C ASP A 205 -3.89 17.77 -13.31
N ASP A 206 -2.56 17.89 -13.30
CA ASP A 206 -1.85 18.76 -14.25
C ASP A 206 -1.66 18.10 -15.63
N TYR A 207 -1.59 16.77 -15.67
CA TYR A 207 -1.24 15.99 -16.86
C TYR A 207 -2.15 14.76 -17.02
N PRO A 208 -2.34 14.27 -18.26
CA PRO A 208 -3.00 13.00 -18.47
C PRO A 208 -2.09 11.85 -18.03
N THR A 209 -2.68 10.75 -17.62
CA THR A 209 -1.94 9.59 -17.10
C THR A 209 -2.49 8.30 -17.66
N ASP A 210 -1.61 7.32 -17.91
CA ASP A 210 -2.04 5.93 -18.04
C ASP A 210 -1.70 5.15 -16.78
N TRP A 211 -2.58 4.27 -16.36
CA TRP A 211 -2.34 3.29 -15.31
C TRP A 211 -2.07 1.93 -15.93
N LEU A 212 -0.83 1.46 -15.84
CA LEU A 212 -0.39 0.19 -16.37
C LEU A 212 -0.17 -0.78 -15.21
N ARG A 213 -0.79 -1.97 -15.29
CA ARG A 213 -0.45 -3.10 -14.44
C ARG A 213 0.32 -4.09 -15.27
N MET A 214 1.50 -4.45 -14.80
CA MET A 214 2.41 -5.35 -15.46
C MET A 214 2.83 -6.46 -14.51
N ARG A 215 3.09 -7.64 -15.06
CA ARG A 215 3.54 -8.82 -14.32
C ARG A 215 4.91 -9.24 -14.83
N ARG A 216 5.78 -9.69 -13.93
CA ARG A 216 7.10 -10.22 -14.30
C ARG A 216 6.94 -11.39 -15.26
N ARG A 217 7.70 -11.39 -16.36
CA ARG A 217 7.76 -12.52 -17.30
C ARG A 217 8.36 -13.72 -16.59
N VAL A 218 7.72 -14.88 -16.73
CA VAL A 218 8.33 -16.14 -16.32
C VAL A 218 9.44 -16.43 -17.34
N PRO A 219 10.69 -16.71 -16.92
CA PRO A 219 11.72 -17.14 -17.84
C PRO A 219 11.22 -18.39 -18.56
N SER A 220 11.07 -18.33 -19.89
CA SER A 220 10.85 -19.54 -20.68
C SER A 220 12.08 -20.43 -20.49
N SER A 221 11.98 -21.43 -19.61
CA SER A 221 13.02 -22.43 -19.47
C SER A 221 13.21 -23.06 -20.85
N ARG A 222 14.43 -22.95 -21.39
CA ARG A 222 14.84 -23.74 -22.55
C ARG A 222 14.66 -25.19 -22.14
N LEU A 223 13.65 -25.86 -22.70
CA LEU A 223 13.57 -27.31 -22.64
C LEU A 223 14.88 -27.84 -23.23
N PRO A 224 15.70 -28.61 -22.49
CA PRO A 224 16.79 -29.34 -23.11
C PRO A 224 16.17 -30.34 -24.08
N SER A 225 16.59 -30.26 -25.33
CA SER A 225 16.32 -31.22 -26.41
C SER A 225 16.87 -32.61 -26.09
#